data_AF-Q2BD16-F1
#
_entry.id   AF-Q2BD16-F1
#
_cell.length_a   1.000
_cell.length_b   1.000
_cell.length_c   1.000
_cell.angle_alpha   90.00
_cell.angle_beta   90.00
_cell.angle_gamma   90.00
#
_symmetry.space_group_name_H-M   'P 1'
#
loop_
_entity.id
_entity.type
_entity.pdbx_description
1 polymer ?
#
loop_
_entity_poly.entity_id
_entity_poly.type
_entity_poly.pdbx_seq_one_letter_code
_entity_poly.pdbx_strand_id
1 'polypeptide(L)' 'MEKKLRAMLVFPGVLLVLFALSNDRYRELIYIAYILLSLNLIILGIQAFKDNKKSTFAYAITAISLLTIFLSLKMLL' A
#
# COMPACT_ATOMS: atom_id res chain seq x y z
N MET A 1 20.48 2.12 7.04
CA MET A 1 19.29 3.00 6.99
C MET A 1 18.18 2.44 6.08
N GLU A 2 18.51 1.59 5.11
CA GLU A 2 17.56 1.00 4.13
C GLU A 2 16.41 0.15 4.74
N LYS A 3 16.66 -0.57 5.83
CA LYS A 3 15.61 -1.37 6.50
C LYS A 3 14.55 -0.52 7.25
N LYS A 4 14.89 0.71 7.64
CA LYS A 4 13.97 1.59 8.41
C LYS A 4 12.82 2.12 7.55
N LEU A 5 13.00 2.29 6.24
CA LEU A 5 11.94 2.79 5.36
C LEU A 5 10.80 1.77 5.16
N ARG A 6 11.10 0.46 5.13
CA ARG A 6 10.10 -0.60 4.87
C ARG A 6 9.00 -0.69 5.93
N ALA A 7 9.26 -0.24 7.15
CA ALA A 7 8.31 -0.32 8.27
C ALA A 7 7.46 0.95 8.44
N MET A 8 7.80 2.05 7.76
CA MET A 8 7.28 3.37 8.12
C MET A 8 5.82 3.60 7.69
N LEU A 9 5.36 2.90 6.64
CA LEU A 9 3.98 3.03 6.12
C LEU A 9 3.09 1.80 6.37
N VAL A 10 3.67 0.64 6.70
CA VAL A 10 2.88 -0.57 7.02
C VAL A 10 2.16 -0.40 8.36
N PHE A 11 2.86 0.10 9.37
CA PHE A 11 2.31 0.21 10.71
C PHE A 11 1.13 1.19 10.78
N PRO A 12 1.18 2.41 10.20
CA PRO A 12 0.02 3.30 10.12
C PRO A 12 -1.15 2.69 9.32
N GLY A 13 -0.87 2.01 8.20
CA GLY A 13 -1.90 1.35 7.39
C GLY A 13 -2.65 0.28 8.16
N VAL A 14 -1.93 -0.61 8.86
CA VAL A 14 -2.56 -1.68 9.67
C VAL A 14 -3.40 -1.10 10.81
N LEU A 15 -2.90 -0.07 11.51
CA LEU A 15 -3.65 0.60 12.58
C LEU A 15 -4.94 1.25 12.07
N LEU A 16 -4.90 1.88 10.89
CA LEU A 16 -6.09 2.45 10.26
C LEU A 16 -7.13 1.38 9.90
N VAL A 17 -6.70 0.22 9.39
CA VAL A 17 -7.63 -0.90 9.13
C VAL A 17 -8.29 -1.37 10.42
N LEU A 18 -7.51 -1.63 11.48
CA LEU A 18 -8.05 -2.09 12.75
C LEU A 18 -9.01 -1.08 13.38
N PHE A 19 -8.65 0.21 13.32
CA PHE A 19 -9.51 1.28 13.81
C PHE A 19 -10.83 1.38 13.03
N ALA A 20 -10.76 1.29 11.70
CA ALA A 20 -11.92 1.35 10.82
C ALA A 20 -12.85 0.14 10.98
N LEU A 21 -12.29 -1.06 11.14
CA LEU A 21 -13.07 -2.27 11.41
C LEU A 21 -13.73 -2.25 12.79
N SER A 22 -13.13 -1.55 13.76
CA SER A 22 -13.69 -1.40 15.11
C SER A 22 -14.76 -0.30 15.19
N ASN A 23 -14.93 0.52 14.14
CA ASN A 23 -15.84 1.66 14.15
C ASN A 23 -16.59 1.78 12.82
N ASP A 24 -17.87 1.38 12.81
CA ASP A 24 -18.70 1.43 11.60
C ASP A 24 -18.81 2.81 10.94
N ARG A 25 -18.64 3.88 11.72
CA ARG A 25 -18.66 5.27 11.21
C ARG A 25 -17.42 5.66 10.39
N TYR A 26 -16.37 4.86 10.43
CA TYR A 26 -15.08 5.17 9.81
C TYR A 26 -14.65 4.11 8.81
N ARG A 27 -15.61 3.37 8.22
CA ARG A 27 -15.30 2.33 7.23
C ARG A 27 -14.53 2.88 6.03
N GLU A 28 -14.71 4.15 5.66
CA GLU A 28 -13.95 4.74 4.56
C GLU A 28 -12.44 4.82 4.83
N LEU A 29 -12.01 4.82 6.10
CA LEU A 29 -10.58 4.82 6.45
C LEU A 29 -9.85 3.54 6.00
N ILE A 30 -10.57 2.44 5.73
CA ILE A 30 -9.98 1.24 5.12
C ILE A 30 -9.37 1.57 3.76
N TYR A 31 -10.03 2.40 2.96
CA TYR A 31 -9.53 2.77 1.63
C TYR A 31 -8.27 3.64 1.72
N ILE A 32 -8.19 4.52 2.73
CA ILE A 32 -6.98 5.28 3.03
C ILE A 32 -5.84 4.34 3.43
N ALA A 33 -6.12 3.34 4.27
CA ALA A 33 -5.13 2.35 4.66
C ALA A 33 -4.62 1.53 3.47
N TYR A 34 -5.51 1.14 2.55
CA TYR A 34 -5.14 0.44 1.31
C TYR A 34 -4.26 1.30 0.41
N ILE A 35 -4.49 2.61 0.32
CA ILE A 35 -3.61 3.52 -0.41
C ILE A 35 -2.21 3.53 0.24
N LEU A 36 -2.13 3.69 1.56
CA LEU A 36 -0.84 3.72 2.26
C LEU A 36 -0.04 2.42 2.12
N LEU A 37 -0.71 1.28 2.23
CA LEU A 37 -0.09 -0.04 2.04
C LEU A 37 0.37 -0.23 0.58
N SER A 38 -0.43 0.22 -0.39
CA SER A 38 -0.09 0.16 -1.81
C SER A 38 1.11 1.03 -2.16
N LEU A 39 1.24 2.22 -1.56
CA LEU A 39 2.43 3.05 -1.72
C LEU A 39 3.68 2.34 -1.22
N ASN A 40 3.59 1.60 -0.10
CA ASN A 40 4.71 0.82 0.39
C ASN A 40 5.09 -0.33 -0.57
N LEU A 41 4.09 -1.00 -1.14
CA LEU A 41 4.30 -2.03 -2.16
C LEU A 41 4.95 -1.47 -3.44
N ILE A 42 4.58 -0.25 -3.87
CA ILE A 42 5.26 0.43 -4.99
C ILE A 42 6.74 0.67 -4.67
N ILE A 43 7.07 1.13 -3.46
CA ILE A 43 8.47 1.32 -3.05
C ILE A 43 9.24 -0.01 -3.12
N LEU A 44 8.63 -1.12 -2.67
CA LEU A 44 9.22 -2.46 -2.80
C LEU A 44 9.40 -2.89 -4.25
N GLY A 45 8.42 -2.62 -5.12
CA GLY A 45 8.52 -2.87 -6.56
C GLY A 45 9.69 -2.11 -7.19
N ILE A 46 9.83 -0.82 -6.88
CA ILE A 46 10.93 0.03 -7.36
C ILE A 46 12.29 -0.49 -6.86
N GLN A 47 12.38 -0.91 -5.58
CA GLN A 47 13.60 -1.53 -5.06
C GLN A 47 13.93 -2.83 -5.81
N ALA A 48 12.94 -3.70 -6.01
CA ALA A 48 13.13 -4.94 -6.75
C ALA A 48 13.52 -4.70 -8.22
N PHE A 49 13.09 -3.60 -8.85
CA PHE A 49 13.56 -3.19 -10.19
C PHE A 49 15.00 -2.69 -10.20
N LYS A 50 15.42 -1.98 -9.15
CA LYS A 50 16.83 -1.56 -9.00
C LYS A 50 17.74 -2.78 -8.89
N ASP A 51 17.31 -3.79 -8.14
CA ASP A 51 18.07 -5.03 -7.94
C ASP A 51 18.02 -5.95 -9.18
N ASN A 52 16.86 -6.04 -9.84
CA ASN A 52 16.67 -6.82 -11.07
C ASN A 52 15.60 -6.19 -11.98
N LYS A 53 16.05 -5.55 -13.06
CA LYS A 53 15.20 -4.85 -14.03
C LYS A 53 14.15 -5.75 -14.72
N LYS A 54 14.34 -7.06 -14.75
CA LYS A 54 13.41 -8.04 -15.37
C LYS A 54 12.56 -8.79 -14.33
N SER A 55 12.51 -8.31 -13.09
CA SER A 55 11.75 -8.98 -12.03
C SER A 55 10.25 -8.96 -12.30
N THR A 56 9.68 -10.11 -12.67
CA THR A 56 8.23 -10.29 -12.84
C THR A 56 7.46 -9.92 -11.57
N PHE A 57 8.03 -10.21 -10.40
CA PHE A 57 7.48 -9.86 -9.10
C PHE A 57 7.34 -8.34 -8.93
N ALA A 58 8.36 -7.58 -9.33
CA ALA A 58 8.35 -6.12 -9.25
C ALA A 58 7.24 -5.52 -10.14
N TYR A 59 7.07 -6.04 -11.35
CA TYR A 59 5.97 -5.65 -12.24
C TYR A 59 4.60 -5.96 -11.64
N ALA A 60 4.39 -7.19 -11.17
CA ALA A 60 3.11 -7.63 -10.63
C ALA A 60 2.70 -6.80 -9.40
N ILE A 61 3.61 -6.60 -8.44
CA ILE A 61 3.31 -5.81 -7.24
C ILE A 61 3.02 -4.37 -7.59
N THR A 62 3.80 -3.76 -8.49
CA THR A 62 3.56 -2.37 -8.89
C THR A 62 2.19 -2.21 -9.55
N ALA A 63 1.82 -3.12 -10.46
CA ALA A 63 0.52 -3.10 -11.13
C ALA A 63 -0.65 -3.29 -10.15
N ILE A 64 -0.57 -4.28 -9.25
CA ILE A 64 -1.60 -4.54 -8.23
C ILE A 64 -1.76 -3.33 -7.31
N SER A 65 -0.65 -2.71 -6.91
CA SER A 65 -0.67 -1.54 -6.03
C SER A 65 -1.34 -0.34 -6.70
N LEU A 66 -1.03 -0.08 -7.97
CA LEU A 66 -1.68 0.99 -8.74
C LEU A 66 -3.19 0.75 -8.90
N LEU A 67 -3.58 -0.49 -9.20
CA LEU A 67 -5.00 -0.86 -9.29
C LEU A 67 -5.71 -0.65 -7.94
N THR A 68 -5.08 -1.06 -6.85
CA THR A 68 -5.64 -0.91 -5.49
C THR A 68 -5.82 0.56 -5.12
N ILE A 69 -4.85 1.41 -5.46
CA ILE A 69 -4.97 2.87 -5.27
C ILE A 69 -6.15 3.42 -6.07
N PHE A 70 -6.27 3.05 -7.36
CA PHE A 70 -7.36 3.52 -8.21
C PHE A 70 -8.74 3.13 -7.65
N LEU A 71 -8.90 1.86 -7.26
CA LEU A 71 -10.16 1.37 -6.66
C LEU A 71 -10.45 2.05 -5.32
N SER A 72 -9.43 2.27 -4.49
CA SER A 72 -9.59 2.95 -3.19
C SER A 72 -10.00 4.41 -3.38
N LEU A 73 -9.39 5.12 -4.33
CA LEU A 73 -9.78 6.50 -4.67
C LEU A 73 -11.21 6.58 -5.21
N LYS A 74 -11.63 5.63 -6.05
CA LYS A 74 -13.01 5.56 -6.56
C LYS A 74 -14.05 5.38 -5.44
N MET A 75 -13.69 4.70 -4.35
CA MET A 75 -14.60 4.53 -3.21
C MET A 75 -14.64 5.74 -2.28
N LEU A 76 -13.62 6.62 -2.35
CA LEU A 76 -13.49 7.81 -1.51
C LEU A 76 -14.06 9.08 -2.16
N LEU A 77 -14.16 9.13 -3.48
CA LEU A 77 -14.70 10.24 -4.28
C LEU A 77 -16.17 10.02 -4.62
#